data_AF-A0A1V5CN90-F1
#
_entry.id   AF-A0A1V5CN90-F1
#
_cell.length_a   1.000
_cell.length_b   1.000
_cell.length_c   1.000
_cell.angle_alpha   90.00
_cell.angle_beta   90.00
_cell.angle_gamma   90.00
#
_symmetry.space_group_name_H-M   'P 1'
#
loop_
_entity.id
_entity.type
_entity.pdbx_description
1 polymer ?
#
loop_
_entity_poly.entity_id
_entity_poly.type
_entity_poly.pdbx_seq_one_letter_code
_entity_poly.pdbx_strand_id
1 'polypeptide(L)'
;MDEKTTGVPKVSILPLNRTIPGQHIITKTLNVILPLIGITLMLVYEYCNTSCSFLKGSFLGLDLKWVGIIYMAILFSNTVFGGESPVSPVGHVRTIMLSAAVGVEFFLIGFQVIHHVYCPFCLAFSACVFVLFGINFSSMNRWIMIASVLAGFLGIAFFFEGQVVPVFDL
;
A
#
# COMPACT_ATOMS: atom_id res chain seq x y z
N MET A 1 -9.52 -33.92 -44.48
CA MET A 1 -10.34 -34.06 -43.26
C MET A 1 -9.33 -34.26 -42.14
N ASP A 2 -8.98 -33.30 -41.30
CA ASP A 2 -9.73 -32.14 -40.83
C ASP A 2 -8.85 -30.93 -40.50
N GLU A 3 -9.52 -29.79 -40.62
CA GLU A 3 -9.16 -28.43 -40.31
C GLU A 3 -9.20 -28.18 -38.79
N LYS A 4 -8.18 -27.52 -38.20
CA LYS A 4 -8.42 -26.44 -37.22
C LYS A 4 -7.21 -25.54 -36.98
N THR A 5 -7.26 -24.40 -37.65
CA THR A 5 -6.58 -23.14 -37.35
C THR A 5 -7.01 -22.61 -35.97
N THR A 6 -6.05 -22.08 -35.18
CA THR A 6 -6.09 -20.82 -34.39
C THR A 6 -5.14 -20.88 -33.19
N GLY A 7 -3.83 -20.76 -33.47
CA GLY A 7 -2.83 -20.45 -32.44
C GLY A 7 -2.90 -18.96 -32.09
N VAL A 8 -3.48 -18.65 -30.95
CA VAL A 8 -3.50 -17.32 -30.33
C VAL A 8 -2.06 -16.77 -30.26
N PRO A 9 -1.79 -15.51 -30.68
CA PRO A 9 -0.49 -14.91 -30.49
C PRO A 9 -0.23 -14.75 -28.98
N LYS A 10 0.77 -15.48 -28.47
CA LYS A 10 1.35 -15.23 -27.14
C LYS A 10 1.86 -13.79 -27.14
N VAL A 11 1.08 -12.90 -26.52
CA VAL A 11 1.54 -11.58 -26.12
C VAL A 11 2.73 -11.79 -25.18
N SER A 12 3.93 -11.65 -25.72
CA SER A 12 5.17 -11.62 -24.95
C SER A 12 5.24 -10.30 -24.20
N ILE A 13 4.52 -10.24 -23.07
CA ILE A 13 4.73 -9.19 -22.08
C ILE A 13 6.06 -9.52 -21.41
N LEU A 14 7.13 -9.00 -22.00
CA LEU A 14 8.42 -8.66 -21.40
C LEU A 14 8.86 -9.55 -20.21
N PRO A 15 9.81 -10.49 -20.42
CA PRO A 15 10.48 -11.11 -19.29
C PRO A 15 11.49 -10.10 -18.75
N LEU A 16 11.05 -9.19 -17.87
CA LEU A 16 11.99 -8.37 -17.11
C LEU A 16 12.57 -9.21 -15.95
N ASN A 17 13.16 -10.36 -16.30
CA ASN A 17 14.03 -11.12 -15.41
C ASN A 17 15.42 -10.48 -15.46
N ARG A 18 15.54 -9.30 -14.86
CA ARG A 18 16.84 -8.67 -14.64
C ARG A 18 17.25 -8.96 -13.21
N THR A 19 17.72 -10.19 -12.96
CA THR A 19 18.48 -10.53 -11.75
C THR A 19 19.80 -9.77 -11.77
N ILE A 20 19.76 -8.50 -11.36
CA ILE A 20 20.96 -7.71 -11.08
C ILE A 20 21.50 -8.20 -9.73
N PRO A 21 22.79 -8.53 -9.60
CA PRO A 21 23.40 -9.04 -8.36
C PRO A 21 23.31 -8.07 -7.15
N GLY A 22 22.75 -6.86 -7.33
CA GLY A 22 22.41 -5.90 -6.28
C GLY A 22 20.92 -5.75 -5.97
N GLN A 23 20.03 -6.47 -6.67
CA GLN A 23 18.58 -6.33 -6.54
C GLN A 23 18.08 -6.70 -5.13
N HIS A 24 18.70 -7.69 -4.49
CA HIS A 24 18.35 -8.08 -3.12
C HIS A 24 18.66 -6.95 -2.11
N ILE A 25 19.80 -6.27 -2.29
CA ILE A 25 20.21 -5.14 -1.44
C ILE A 25 19.26 -3.95 -1.69
N ILE A 26 18.97 -3.63 -2.95
CA ILE A 26 18.08 -2.52 -3.31
C ILE A 26 16.67 -2.73 -2.71
N THR A 27 16.08 -3.92 -2.87
CA THR A 27 14.76 -4.22 -2.31
C THR A 27 14.77 -4.14 -0.79
N LYS A 28 15.82 -4.64 -0.12
CA LYS A 28 15.97 -4.54 1.34
C LYS A 28 16.08 -3.07 1.78
N THR A 29 16.90 -2.27 1.09
CA THR A 29 17.04 -0.83 1.35
C THR A 29 15.72 -0.08 1.15
N LEU A 30 15.00 -0.32 0.05
CA LEU A 30 13.70 0.31 -0.21
C LEU A 30 12.65 -0.10 0.83
N ASN A 31 12.66 -1.37 1.24
CA ASN A 31 11.79 -1.89 2.31
C ASN A 31 12.06 -1.26 3.69
N VAL A 32 13.19 -0.57 3.87
CA VAL A 32 13.53 0.18 5.09
C VAL A 32 13.25 1.68 4.91
N ILE A 33 13.69 2.25 3.78
CA ILE A 33 13.57 3.69 3.53
C ILE A 33 12.12 4.12 3.29
N LEU A 34 11.34 3.36 2.52
CA LEU A 34 9.96 3.76 2.20
C LEU A 34 9.05 3.80 3.44
N PRO A 35 9.11 2.83 4.38
CA PRO A 35 8.37 2.95 5.64
C PRO A 35 8.81 4.15 6.49
N LEU A 36 10.10 4.48 6.53
CA LEU A 36 10.59 5.66 7.24
C LEU A 36 10.02 6.95 6.61
N ILE A 37 10.05 7.06 5.29
CA ILE A 37 9.43 8.18 4.56
C ILE A 37 7.93 8.23 4.87
N GLY A 38 7.24 7.10 4.85
CA GLY A 38 5.82 7.00 5.19
C GLY A 38 5.52 7.54 6.59
N ILE A 39 6.31 7.16 7.60
CA ILE A 39 6.18 7.69 8.97
C ILE A 39 6.39 9.21 8.99
N THR A 40 7.44 9.70 8.33
CA THR A 40 7.72 11.14 8.26
C THR A 40 6.57 11.91 7.60
N LEU A 41 6.00 11.39 6.50
CA LEU A 41 4.84 12.00 5.84
C LEU A 41 3.65 12.12 6.78
N MET A 42 3.36 11.06 7.56
CA MET A 42 2.25 11.06 8.51
C MET A 42 2.45 12.02 9.69
N LEU A 43 3.70 12.27 10.10
CA LEU A 43 4.03 13.28 11.12
C LEU A 43 3.91 14.70 10.56
N VAL A 44 4.39 14.94 9.34
CA VAL A 44 4.34 16.27 8.70
C VAL A 44 2.90 16.67 8.36
N TYR A 45 2.05 15.70 8.03
CA TYR A 45 0.62 15.89 7.76
C TYR A 45 -0.14 16.60 8.89
N GLU A 46 0.25 16.42 10.15
CA GLU A 46 -0.37 17.08 11.30
C GLU A 46 -0.17 18.60 11.30
N TYR A 47 0.92 19.08 10.70
CA TYR A 47 1.21 20.51 10.56
C TYR A 47 0.51 21.12 9.33
N CYS A 48 -0.22 20.33 8.54
CA CYS A 48 -0.89 20.79 7.35
C CYS A 48 -2.32 21.27 7.66
N ASN A 49 -2.52 22.59 7.75
CA ASN A 49 -3.80 23.24 8.05
C ASN A 49 -4.74 23.41 6.84
N THR A 50 -4.55 22.67 5.75
CA THR A 50 -5.26 22.89 4.47
C THR A 50 -6.09 21.67 4.04
N SER A 51 -6.01 21.25 2.78
CA SER A 51 -6.82 20.18 2.16
C SER A 51 -6.71 18.81 2.85
N CYS A 52 -5.71 18.63 3.71
CA CYS A 52 -5.51 17.41 4.48
C CYS A 52 -6.50 17.27 5.66
N SER A 53 -7.17 18.36 6.07
CA SER A 53 -8.21 18.29 7.11
C SER A 53 -9.44 17.49 6.69
N PHE A 54 -9.73 17.37 5.39
CA PHE A 54 -10.85 16.57 4.88
C PHE A 54 -10.56 15.06 4.90
N LEU A 55 -9.28 14.68 5.02
CA LEU A 55 -8.83 13.29 5.15
C LEU A 55 -8.47 12.91 6.59
N LYS A 56 -8.73 13.79 7.58
CA LYS A 56 -8.76 13.46 9.02
C LYS A 56 -9.98 12.58 9.36
N GLY A 57 -10.23 11.55 8.55
CA GLY A 57 -11.25 10.56 8.82
C GLY A 57 -10.80 9.60 9.92
N SER A 58 -11.77 9.02 10.60
CA SER A 58 -11.54 7.97 11.58
C SER A 58 -11.82 6.61 10.95
N PHE A 59 -10.94 5.64 11.21
CA PHE A 59 -11.17 4.23 10.95
C PHE A 59 -11.43 3.55 12.30
N LEU A 60 -12.67 3.06 12.51
CA LEU A 60 -13.10 2.49 13.80
C LEU A 60 -12.93 3.44 15.01
N GLY A 61 -13.05 4.75 14.79
CA GLY A 61 -12.84 5.76 15.83
C GLY A 61 -11.38 6.11 16.14
N LEU A 62 -10.43 5.54 15.40
CA LEU A 62 -9.01 5.92 15.44
C LEU A 62 -8.67 6.78 14.23
N ASP A 63 -7.94 7.88 14.43
CA ASP A 63 -7.49 8.69 13.30
C ASP A 63 -6.66 7.85 12.32
N LEU A 64 -6.94 8.00 11.02
CA LEU A 64 -6.14 7.40 9.94
C LEU A 64 -4.64 7.69 10.09
N LYS A 65 -4.30 8.83 10.71
CA LYS A 65 -2.93 9.21 11.08
C LYS A 65 -2.23 8.11 11.88
N TRP A 66 -2.82 7.72 13.00
CA TRP A 66 -2.23 6.73 13.90
C TRP A 66 -2.19 5.36 13.26
N VAL A 67 -3.23 5.00 12.52
CA VAL A 67 -3.28 3.75 11.76
C VAL A 67 -2.10 3.67 10.77
N GLY A 68 -1.86 4.72 9.99
CA GLY A 68 -0.75 4.77 9.03
C GLY A 68 0.64 4.74 9.68
N ILE A 69 0.83 5.44 10.81
CA ILE A 69 2.11 5.43 11.55
C ILE A 69 2.40 4.03 12.10
N ILE A 70 1.42 3.43 12.80
CA ILE A 70 1.55 2.09 13.37
C ILE A 70 1.82 1.07 12.25
N TYR A 71 1.08 1.19 11.14
CA TYR A 71 1.26 0.32 9.99
C TYR A 71 2.69 0.37 9.41
N MET A 72 3.21 1.57 9.15
CA MET A 72 4.57 1.73 8.61
C MET A 72 5.65 1.30 9.62
N ALA A 73 5.43 1.54 10.92
CA ALA A 73 6.33 1.06 11.97
C ALA A 73 6.39 -0.48 12.02
N ILE A 74 5.25 -1.16 11.83
CA ILE A 74 5.20 -2.62 11.77
C ILE A 74 5.92 -3.13 10.51
N LEU A 75 5.72 -2.51 9.34
CA LEU A 75 6.44 -2.91 8.11
C LEU A 75 7.95 -2.73 8.23
N PHE A 76 8.38 -1.62 8.84
CA PHE A 76 9.79 -1.37 9.14
C PHE A 76 10.34 -2.45 10.07
N SER A 77 9.64 -2.73 11.17
CA SER A 77 10.02 -3.76 12.15
C SER A 77 10.09 -5.15 11.52
N ASN A 78 9.12 -5.53 10.70
CA ASN A 78 9.15 -6.81 9.96
C ASN A 78 10.37 -6.91 9.03
N THR A 79 10.88 -5.80 8.51
CA THR A 79 12.07 -5.79 7.66
C THR A 79 13.36 -5.86 8.46
N VAL A 80 13.41 -5.26 9.66
CA VAL A 80 14.59 -5.28 10.55
C VAL A 80 14.71 -6.61 11.31
N PHE A 81 13.59 -7.13 11.83
CA PHE A 81 13.55 -8.34 12.65
C PHE A 81 13.21 -9.61 11.84
N GLY A 82 12.67 -9.47 10.64
CA GLY A 82 12.40 -10.58 9.73
C GLY A 82 13.68 -11.10 9.12
N GLY A 83 14.33 -12.07 9.77
CA GLY A 83 15.49 -12.78 9.24
C GLY A 83 15.24 -13.39 7.85
N GLU A 84 16.31 -13.58 7.08
CA GLU A 84 16.33 -13.94 5.65
C GLU A 84 15.80 -15.35 5.31
N SER A 85 15.12 -16.01 6.24
CA SER A 85 14.64 -17.38 6.06
C SER A 85 13.33 -17.41 5.24
N PRO A 86 13.30 -18.08 4.07
CA PRO A 86 12.17 -18.11 3.14
C PRO A 86 10.94 -18.91 3.62
N VAL A 87 10.99 -19.48 4.83
CA VAL A 87 9.89 -20.23 5.48
C VAL A 87 9.29 -19.44 6.66
N SER A 88 9.62 -18.15 6.78
CA SER A 88 9.21 -17.33 7.91
C SER A 88 7.75 -16.86 7.76
N PRO A 89 6.90 -16.98 8.81
CA PRO A 89 5.53 -16.44 8.83
C PRO A 89 5.48 -14.92 8.55
N VAL A 90 6.63 -14.24 8.71
CA VAL A 90 6.84 -12.83 8.38
C VAL A 90 6.51 -12.52 6.91
N GLY A 91 6.78 -13.43 5.97
CA GLY A 91 6.50 -13.22 4.55
C GLY A 91 5.00 -13.14 4.26
N HIS A 92 4.20 -13.99 4.89
CA HIS A 92 2.74 -13.99 4.76
C HIS A 92 2.13 -12.77 5.44
N VAL A 93 2.57 -12.42 6.65
CA VAL A 93 2.11 -11.21 7.36
C VAL A 93 2.40 -9.97 6.52
N ARG A 94 3.61 -9.83 6.00
CA ARG A 94 4.00 -8.72 5.12
C ARG A 94 3.14 -8.67 3.86
N THR A 95 2.88 -9.82 3.23
CA THR A 95 2.01 -9.91 2.05
C THR A 95 0.62 -9.40 2.38
N ILE A 96 0.00 -9.90 3.45
CA ILE A 96 -1.34 -9.52 3.90
C ILE A 96 -1.40 -8.01 4.18
N MET A 97 -0.43 -7.50 4.94
CA MET A 97 -0.38 -6.08 5.30
C MET A 97 -0.25 -5.19 4.04
N LEU A 98 0.71 -5.47 3.16
CA LEU A 98 0.95 -4.65 1.96
C LEU A 98 -0.23 -4.68 0.98
N SER A 99 -0.79 -5.87 0.76
CA SER A 99 -1.95 -6.03 -0.13
C SER A 99 -3.21 -5.39 0.44
N ALA A 100 -3.48 -5.55 1.74
CA ALA A 100 -4.60 -4.87 2.39
C ALA A 100 -4.46 -3.34 2.31
N ALA A 101 -3.26 -2.80 2.58
CA ALA A 101 -3.02 -1.37 2.45
C ALA A 101 -3.25 -0.86 1.03
N VAL A 102 -2.85 -1.61 -0.01
CA VAL A 102 -3.16 -1.26 -1.40
C VAL A 102 -4.67 -1.10 -1.63
N GLY A 103 -5.49 -2.01 -1.08
CA GLY A 103 -6.95 -1.89 -1.15
C GLY A 103 -7.48 -0.63 -0.44
N VAL A 104 -6.93 -0.32 0.72
CA VAL A 104 -7.28 0.88 1.51
C VAL A 104 -6.92 2.16 0.76
N GLU A 105 -5.66 2.29 0.33
CA GLU A 105 -5.15 3.46 -0.38
C GLU A 105 -5.90 3.69 -1.71
N PHE A 106 -6.26 2.62 -2.41
CA PHE A 106 -7.05 2.72 -3.64
C PHE A 106 -8.44 3.35 -3.39
N PHE A 107 -9.12 2.94 -2.31
CA PHE A 107 -10.40 3.54 -1.92
C PHE A 107 -10.24 5.02 -1.54
N LEU A 108 -9.21 5.36 -0.76
CA LEU A 108 -8.95 6.73 -0.32
C LEU A 108 -8.60 7.67 -1.48
N ILE A 109 -7.86 7.20 -2.49
CA ILE A 109 -7.63 7.94 -3.74
C ILE A 109 -8.96 8.16 -4.47
N GLY A 110 -9.80 7.12 -4.56
CA GLY A 110 -11.14 7.23 -5.14
C GLY A 110 -11.99 8.31 -4.46
N PHE A 111 -12.00 8.35 -3.12
CA PHE A 111 -12.68 9.37 -2.34
C PHE A 111 -12.15 10.79 -2.66
N GLN A 112 -10.82 10.96 -2.73
CA GLN A 112 -10.20 12.24 -3.09
C GLN A 112 -10.60 12.73 -4.48
N VAL A 113 -10.67 11.82 -5.46
CA VAL A 113 -11.07 12.14 -6.84
C VAL A 113 -12.55 12.52 -6.92
N ILE A 114 -13.43 11.76 -6.26
CA ILE A 114 -14.88 12.00 -6.27
C ILE A 114 -15.24 13.32 -5.60
N HIS A 115 -14.59 13.66 -4.48
CA HIS A 115 -14.88 14.87 -3.72
C HIS A 115 -14.02 16.07 -4.14
N HIS A 116 -13.12 15.92 -5.12
CA HIS A 116 -12.19 16.95 -5.59
C HIS A 116 -11.30 17.55 -4.48
N VAL A 117 -11.00 16.78 -3.44
CA VAL A 117 -10.11 17.19 -2.36
C VAL A 117 -8.86 16.34 -2.39
N TYR A 118 -7.74 16.94 -2.81
CA TYR A 118 -6.47 16.25 -2.93
C TYR A 118 -5.54 16.62 -1.76
N CYS A 119 -5.10 15.64 -0.99
CA CYS A 119 -4.03 15.85 0.00
C CYS A 119 -2.71 15.30 -0.58
N PRO A 120 -1.71 16.16 -0.87
CA PRO A 120 -0.46 15.73 -1.48
C PRO A 120 0.32 14.74 -0.61
N PHE A 121 0.19 14.85 0.72
CA PHE A 121 0.82 13.91 1.66
C PHE A 121 0.19 12.52 1.62
N CYS A 122 -1.14 12.43 1.57
CA CYS A 122 -1.83 11.15 1.40
C CYS A 122 -1.46 10.50 0.08
N LEU A 123 -1.45 11.25 -1.03
CA LEU A 123 -1.02 10.72 -2.34
C LEU A 123 0.44 10.24 -2.32
N ALA A 124 1.34 10.96 -1.66
CA ALA A 124 2.72 10.54 -1.49
C ALA A 124 2.84 9.26 -0.64
N PHE A 125 2.03 9.13 0.42
CA PHE A 125 1.94 7.92 1.23
C PHE A 125 1.42 6.73 0.41
N SER A 126 0.34 6.91 -0.35
CA SER A 126 -0.19 5.88 -1.25
C SER A 126 0.88 5.45 -2.27
N ALA A 127 1.62 6.40 -2.85
CA ALA A 127 2.72 6.10 -3.76
C ALA A 127 3.80 5.24 -3.09
N CYS A 128 4.17 5.55 -1.84
CA CYS A 128 5.10 4.71 -1.08
C CYS A 128 4.57 3.28 -0.90
N VAL A 129 3.29 3.12 -0.57
CA VAL A 129 2.65 1.80 -0.43
C VAL A 129 2.63 1.04 -1.76
N PHE A 130 2.27 1.68 -2.87
CA PHE A 130 2.25 1.03 -4.18
C PHE A 130 3.64 0.61 -4.64
N VAL A 131 4.66 1.43 -4.39
CA VAL A 131 6.06 1.07 -4.70
C VAL A 131 6.49 -0.11 -3.84
N LEU A 132 6.22 -0.10 -2.52
CA LEU A 132 6.51 -1.23 -1.62
C LEU A 132 5.79 -2.51 -2.06
N PHE A 133 4.53 -2.40 -2.48
CA PHE A 133 3.77 -3.52 -2.99
C PHE A 133 4.39 -4.05 -4.30
N GLY A 134 4.72 -3.16 -5.24
CA GLY A 134 5.31 -3.51 -6.53
C GLY A 134 6.65 -4.23 -6.41
N ILE A 135 7.57 -3.75 -5.57
CA ILE A 135 8.88 -4.39 -5.37
C ILE A 135 8.77 -5.77 -4.69
N ASN A 136 7.74 -5.99 -3.89
CA ASN A 136 7.49 -7.28 -3.24
C ASN A 136 6.55 -8.19 -4.06
N PHE A 137 5.95 -7.69 -5.15
CA PHE A 137 4.87 -8.36 -5.90
C PHE A 137 5.25 -9.74 -6.42
N SER A 138 6.47 -9.88 -6.95
CA SER A 138 6.94 -11.14 -7.52
C SER A 138 7.06 -12.27 -6.48
N SER A 139 7.21 -11.94 -5.19
CA SER A 139 7.35 -12.92 -4.12
C SER A 139 6.02 -13.22 -3.41
N MET A 140 4.95 -12.48 -3.72
CA MET A 140 3.67 -12.59 -3.02
C MET A 140 2.81 -13.72 -3.60
N ASN A 141 2.17 -14.48 -2.71
CA ASN A 141 1.15 -15.45 -3.12
C ASN A 141 -0.08 -14.71 -3.66
N ARG A 142 -0.46 -14.99 -4.91
CA ARG A 142 -1.56 -14.33 -5.63
C ARG A 142 -2.90 -14.45 -4.92
N TRP A 143 -3.19 -15.60 -4.29
CA TRP A 143 -4.48 -15.80 -3.62
C TRP A 143 -4.59 -14.97 -2.35
N ILE A 144 -3.56 -14.98 -1.50
CA ILE A 144 -3.51 -14.16 -0.28
C ILE A 144 -3.56 -12.68 -0.66
N MET A 145 -2.79 -12.28 -1.67
CA MET A 145 -2.78 -10.91 -2.17
C MET A 145 -4.19 -10.45 -2.57
N ILE A 146 -4.90 -11.18 -3.43
CA ILE A 146 -6.24 -10.77 -3.89
C ILE A 146 -7.21 -10.72 -2.71
N ALA A 147 -7.21 -11.75 -1.86
CA ALA A 147 -8.08 -11.81 -0.70
C ALA A 147 -7.84 -10.62 0.26
N SER A 148 -6.58 -10.28 0.50
CA SER A 148 -6.19 -9.19 1.39
C SER A 148 -6.44 -7.81 0.77
N VAL A 149 -6.20 -7.59 -0.53
CA VAL A 149 -6.62 -6.34 -1.22
C VAL A 149 -8.12 -6.13 -1.05
N LEU A 150 -8.92 -7.15 -1.32
CA LEU A 150 -10.37 -7.06 -1.19
C LEU A 150 -10.80 -6.82 0.25
N ALA A 151 -10.16 -7.51 1.21
CA ALA A 151 -10.43 -7.31 2.64
C ALA A 151 -10.08 -5.88 3.09
N GLY A 152 -8.96 -5.31 2.64
CA GLY A 152 -8.58 -3.93 2.93
C GLY A 152 -9.56 -2.92 2.32
N PHE A 153 -9.91 -3.11 1.05
CA PHE A 153 -10.88 -2.27 0.34
C PHE A 153 -12.27 -2.30 1.00
N LEU A 154 -12.80 -3.50 1.28
CA LEU A 154 -14.09 -3.64 1.95
C LEU A 154 -14.03 -3.10 3.38
N GLY A 155 -12.94 -3.40 4.12
CA GLY A 155 -12.74 -2.90 5.48
C GLY A 155 -12.83 -1.39 5.55
N ILE A 156 -12.08 -0.67 4.70
CA ILE A 156 -12.18 0.79 4.67
C ILE A 156 -13.56 1.25 4.17
N ALA A 157 -14.13 0.61 3.15
CA ALA A 157 -15.44 1.01 2.62
C ALA A 157 -16.58 0.93 3.66
N PHE A 158 -16.53 -0.04 4.59
CA PHE A 158 -17.54 -0.20 5.63
C PHE A 158 -17.28 0.64 6.89
N PHE A 159 -16.02 0.87 7.26
CA PHE A 159 -15.66 1.48 8.55
C PHE A 159 -15.07 2.89 8.46
N PHE A 160 -14.93 3.43 7.25
CA PHE A 160 -14.40 4.78 7.04
C PHE A 160 -15.50 5.83 7.22
N GLU A 161 -15.30 6.71 8.19
CA GLU A 161 -16.10 7.91 8.37
C GLU A 161 -15.33 9.11 7.81
N GLY A 162 -15.50 9.37 6.51
CA GLY A 162 -14.93 10.54 5.84
C GLY A 162 -15.81 11.77 6.06
N GLN A 163 -15.21 12.90 6.47
CA GLN A 163 -15.93 14.16 6.63
C GLN A 163 -15.71 15.05 5.40
N VAL A 164 -16.80 15.44 4.74
CA VAL A 164 -16.78 16.40 3.61
C VAL A 164 -16.78 17.87 4.08
N VAL A 165 -16.83 18.10 5.40
CA VAL A 165 -16.85 19.42 6.03
C VAL A 165 -15.57 19.54 6.87
N PRO A 166 -14.76 20.60 6.70
CA PRO A 166 -13.52 20.72 7.44
C PRO A 166 -13.81 20.93 8.94
N VAL A 167 -13.28 20.06 9.79
CA VAL A 167 -13.26 20.29 11.24
C VAL A 167 -12.05 21.16 11.54
N PHE A 168 -12.33 22.43 11.81
CA PHE A 168 -11.36 23.33 12.40
C PHE A 168 -11.34 23.06 13.90
N ASP A 169 -10.25 22.51 14.41
CA ASP A 169 -9.97 22.52 15.85
C ASP A 169 -9.69 23.99 16.22
N LEU A 170 -10.70 24.66 16.80
CA LEU A 170 -10.64 26.08 17.22
C LEU A 170 -10.01 26.21 18.62
#